data_AF-A0A655IVE3-F1
#
_entry.id   AF-A0A655IVE3-F1
#
_cell.length_a   1.000
_cell.length_b   1.000
_cell.length_c   1.000
_cell.angle_alpha   90.00
_cell.angle_beta   90.00
_cell.angle_gamma   90.00
#
_symmetry.space_group_name_H-M   'P 1'
#
loop_
_entity.id
_entity.type
_entity.pdbx_description
1 polymer ?
#
loop_
_entity_poly.entity_id
_entity_poly.type
_entity_poly.pdbx_seq_one_letter_code
_entity_poly.pdbx_strand_id
1 'polypeptide(L)'
;MVHAANLGVGVINISEAACYKVSRPIDETSLGASIDYAVNVKGVVVVVAAGNTGGDCVQNPAPDPSTPGDPRGWNNVQTVVTPAWYAPLVLSVGGIGQTGMPSSFSMHGPWVDVAAPAENIVALGDTGEPVNALQGREGPVPIAGTSFAAAYVSGLAALLRQRFPDLTPAQIIHRITATARHPGGGVDDLVGAGVIDAVAALTWDIPPGPASAPYNVRRLPPPVVEPGPDRRPITAVALVAVGLTLALGLGALARRALSRR
;
A
#
# COMPACT_ATOMS: atom_id res chain seq x y z
N MET A 1 -14.59 8.22 -11.00
CA MET A 1 -13.64 8.18 -12.14
C MET A 1 -14.25 8.74 -13.43
N VAL A 2 -15.20 8.03 -14.07
CA VAL A 2 -15.83 8.44 -15.36
C VAL A 2 -16.36 9.88 -15.33
N HIS A 3 -17.07 10.26 -14.27
CA HIS A 3 -17.60 11.61 -14.12
C HIS A 3 -16.51 12.69 -14.21
N ALA A 4 -15.43 12.56 -13.42
CA ALA A 4 -14.32 13.51 -13.43
C ALA A 4 -13.61 13.56 -14.79
N ALA A 5 -13.38 12.40 -15.42
CA ALA A 5 -12.78 12.34 -16.75
C ALA A 5 -13.63 13.05 -17.83
N ASN A 6 -14.96 13.01 -17.69
CA ASN A 6 -15.88 13.71 -18.58
C ASN A 6 -15.92 15.23 -18.36
N LEU A 7 -15.46 15.73 -17.20
CA LEU A 7 -15.29 17.16 -16.95
C LEU A 7 -14.04 17.75 -17.63
N GLY A 8 -13.21 16.92 -18.29
CA GLY A 8 -12.02 17.38 -19.01
C GLY A 8 -10.82 17.70 -18.13
N VAL A 9 -10.75 17.10 -16.93
CA VAL A 9 -9.60 17.28 -16.02
C VAL A 9 -8.33 16.63 -16.57
N GLY A 10 -7.17 17.24 -16.33
CA GLY A 10 -5.87 16.67 -16.73
C GLY A 10 -5.29 15.65 -15.75
N VAL A 11 -5.66 15.75 -14.46
CA VAL A 11 -5.18 14.90 -13.37
C VAL A 11 -6.34 14.56 -12.44
N ILE A 12 -6.43 13.31 -12.00
CA ILE A 12 -7.37 12.85 -10.97
C ILE A 12 -6.56 12.32 -9.78
N ASN A 13 -6.76 12.93 -8.62
CA ASN A 13 -6.26 12.45 -7.34
C ASN A 13 -7.33 11.56 -6.67
N ILE A 14 -6.97 10.34 -6.29
CA ILE A 14 -7.82 9.45 -5.49
C ILE A 14 -7.14 9.19 -4.14
N SER A 15 -7.72 9.78 -3.10
CA SER A 15 -7.28 9.55 -1.72
C SER A 15 -7.81 8.24 -1.13
N GLU A 16 -8.86 7.67 -1.75
CA GLU A 16 -9.45 6.40 -1.34
C GLU A 16 -8.47 5.24 -1.58
N ALA A 17 -8.35 4.37 -0.58
CA ALA A 17 -7.54 3.17 -0.62
C ALA A 17 -8.30 2.06 0.11
N ALA A 18 -9.21 1.41 -0.62
CA ALA A 18 -10.01 0.32 -0.07
C ALA A 18 -9.17 -0.95 0.01
N CYS A 19 -9.18 -1.59 1.18
CA CYS A 19 -8.41 -2.80 1.44
C CYS A 19 -9.31 -4.02 1.60
N TYR A 20 -8.90 -5.13 1.01
CA TYR A 20 -9.53 -6.42 1.26
C TYR A 20 -8.52 -7.56 1.15
N LYS A 21 -8.85 -8.69 1.80
CA LYS A 21 -8.01 -9.88 1.77
C LYS A 21 -8.05 -10.52 0.39
N VAL A 22 -6.90 -10.96 -0.12
CA VAL A 22 -6.81 -11.69 -1.39
C VAL A 22 -7.70 -12.95 -1.43
N SER A 23 -7.96 -13.57 -0.27
CA SER A 23 -8.88 -14.72 -0.14
C SER A 23 -10.37 -14.38 -0.29
N ARG A 24 -10.73 -13.09 -0.31
CA ARG A 24 -12.10 -12.59 -0.43
C ARG A 24 -12.17 -11.52 -1.52
N PRO A 25 -11.96 -11.89 -2.80
CA PRO A 25 -11.91 -10.93 -3.88
C PRO A 25 -13.25 -10.22 -4.07
N ILE A 26 -13.18 -8.96 -4.47
CA ILE A 26 -14.32 -8.14 -4.87
C ILE A 26 -14.32 -8.05 -6.40
N ASP A 27 -15.51 -8.05 -7.01
CA ASP A 27 -15.62 -7.76 -8.45
C ASP A 27 -15.36 -6.27 -8.70
N GLU A 28 -14.20 -5.96 -9.26
CA GLU A 28 -13.78 -4.60 -9.60
C GLU A 28 -13.83 -4.30 -11.10
N THR A 29 -14.53 -5.13 -11.88
CA THR A 29 -14.55 -4.99 -13.35
C THR A 29 -14.96 -3.58 -13.80
N SER A 30 -15.95 -2.98 -13.11
CA SER A 30 -16.40 -1.62 -13.39
C SER A 30 -15.36 -0.55 -13.03
N LEU A 31 -14.62 -0.75 -11.95
CA LEU A 31 -13.56 0.16 -11.51
C LEU A 31 -12.39 0.12 -12.49
N GLY A 32 -11.90 -1.07 -12.85
CA GLY A 32 -10.83 -1.25 -13.83
C GLY A 32 -11.18 -0.61 -15.18
N ALA A 33 -12.38 -0.86 -15.70
CA ALA A 33 -12.86 -0.22 -16.93
C ALA A 33 -12.95 1.31 -16.81
N SER A 34 -13.34 1.83 -15.65
CA SER A 34 -13.41 3.28 -15.44
C SER A 34 -12.04 3.95 -15.39
N ILE A 35 -11.03 3.26 -14.86
CA ILE A 35 -9.63 3.72 -14.82
C ILE A 35 -9.07 3.71 -16.24
N ASP A 36 -9.23 2.60 -16.96
CA ASP A 36 -8.80 2.49 -18.36
C ASP A 36 -9.44 3.57 -19.23
N TYR A 37 -10.74 3.83 -19.05
CA TYR A 37 -11.41 4.94 -19.72
C TYR A 37 -10.78 6.31 -19.42
N ALA A 38 -10.50 6.60 -18.14
CA ALA A 38 -9.89 7.87 -17.77
C ALA A 38 -8.48 8.02 -18.38
N VAL A 39 -7.66 6.97 -18.32
CA VAL A 39 -6.26 7.01 -18.74
C VAL A 39 -6.14 6.94 -20.26
N ASN A 40 -6.67 5.87 -20.87
CA ASN A 40 -6.42 5.53 -22.26
C ASN A 40 -7.42 6.16 -23.24
N VAL A 41 -8.64 6.51 -22.80
CA VAL A 41 -9.64 7.18 -23.66
C VAL A 41 -9.64 8.70 -23.45
N LYS A 42 -9.50 9.16 -22.21
CA LYS A 42 -9.56 10.59 -21.88
C LYS A 42 -8.20 11.25 -21.67
N GLY A 43 -7.11 10.47 -21.66
CA GLY A 43 -5.76 11.02 -21.52
C GLY A 43 -5.52 11.68 -20.17
N VAL A 44 -6.12 11.15 -19.09
CA VAL A 44 -6.02 11.70 -17.73
C VAL A 44 -4.94 10.98 -16.94
N VAL A 45 -4.12 11.71 -16.20
CA VAL A 45 -3.18 11.12 -15.22
C VAL A 45 -3.95 10.77 -13.96
N VAL A 46 -3.92 9.50 -13.54
CA VAL A 46 -4.59 9.05 -12.32
C VAL A 46 -3.54 8.78 -11.25
N VAL A 47 -3.59 9.51 -10.14
CA VAL A 47 -2.69 9.39 -9.00
C VAL A 47 -3.49 8.90 -7.80
N VAL A 48 -2.99 7.89 -7.11
CA VAL A 48 -3.74 7.20 -6.06
C VAL A 48 -2.89 6.99 -4.82
N ALA A 49 -3.53 7.06 -3.65
CA ALA A 49 -2.87 6.74 -2.38
C ALA A 49 -2.54 5.24 -2.29
N ALA A 50 -1.35 4.89 -1.78
CA ALA A 50 -0.97 3.49 -1.53
C ALA A 50 -1.80 2.84 -0.41
N GLY A 51 -2.36 3.64 0.50
CA GLY A 51 -3.18 3.21 1.64
C GLY A 51 -2.45 3.35 2.97
N ASN A 52 -3.24 3.42 4.04
CA ASN A 52 -2.71 3.46 5.42
C ASN A 52 -3.08 2.16 6.14
N THR A 53 -2.16 1.57 6.90
CA THR A 53 -2.44 0.41 7.74
C THR A 53 -3.47 0.76 8.82
N GLY A 54 -4.34 -0.20 9.13
CA GLY A 54 -5.43 -0.04 10.11
C GLY A 54 -6.76 -0.58 9.58
N GLY A 55 -7.65 -1.00 10.47
CA GLY A 55 -8.90 -1.66 10.06
C GLY A 55 -8.64 -2.90 9.20
N ASP A 56 -9.22 -2.93 8.00
CA ASP A 56 -9.03 -4.02 7.02
C ASP A 56 -7.70 -3.94 6.24
N CYS A 57 -6.97 -2.82 6.34
CA CYS A 57 -5.67 -2.62 5.73
C CYS A 57 -4.55 -3.23 6.60
N VAL A 58 -4.34 -4.54 6.50
CA VAL A 58 -3.22 -5.24 7.14
C VAL A 58 -2.00 -5.20 6.23
N GLN A 59 -0.83 -4.86 6.77
CA GLN A 59 0.40 -4.69 6.00
C GLN A 59 0.78 -5.95 5.21
N ASN A 60 1.24 -5.77 3.96
CA ASN A 60 1.76 -6.85 3.14
C ASN A 60 3.19 -7.24 3.58
N PRO A 61 3.54 -8.53 3.48
CA PRO A 61 4.92 -8.97 3.70
C PRO A 61 5.86 -8.44 2.60
N ALA A 62 7.16 -8.41 2.89
CA ALA A 62 8.18 -8.09 1.90
C ALA A 62 8.28 -9.19 0.81
N PRO A 63 8.80 -8.85 -0.39
CA PRO A 63 9.15 -9.85 -1.40
C PRO A 63 10.06 -10.93 -0.86
N ASP A 64 9.86 -12.18 -1.29
CA ASP A 64 10.71 -13.31 -0.93
C ASP A 64 11.97 -13.31 -1.81
N PRO A 65 13.18 -13.07 -1.24
CA PRO A 65 14.42 -13.05 -2.02
C PRO A 65 14.76 -14.39 -2.69
N SER A 66 14.15 -15.49 -2.25
CA SER A 66 14.33 -16.81 -2.85
C SER A 66 13.49 -17.05 -4.11
N THR A 67 12.58 -16.12 -4.46
CA THR A 67 11.72 -16.18 -5.64
C THR A 67 12.08 -15.07 -6.65
N PRO A 68 13.21 -15.17 -7.39
CA PRO A 68 13.69 -14.10 -8.27
C PRO A 68 12.78 -13.81 -9.48
N GLY A 69 11.88 -14.74 -9.83
CA GLY A 69 10.86 -14.53 -10.87
C GLY A 69 9.70 -13.62 -10.43
N ASP A 70 9.61 -13.28 -9.14
CA ASP A 70 8.61 -12.38 -8.58
C ASP A 70 9.29 -11.32 -7.68
N PRO A 71 10.10 -10.42 -8.27
CA PRO A 71 10.93 -9.48 -7.51
C PRO A 71 10.12 -8.45 -6.70
N ARG A 72 8.83 -8.29 -7.02
CA ARG A 72 7.88 -7.40 -6.33
C ARG A 72 6.94 -8.16 -5.37
N GLY A 73 7.10 -9.48 -5.23
CA GLY A 73 6.33 -10.27 -4.27
C GLY A 73 4.81 -10.31 -4.54
N TRP A 74 4.36 -10.29 -5.80
CA TRP A 74 2.95 -10.45 -6.15
C TRP A 74 2.31 -11.71 -5.53
N ASN A 75 3.07 -12.79 -5.43
CA ASN A 75 2.61 -14.05 -4.85
C ASN A 75 2.48 -14.00 -3.32
N ASN A 76 3.10 -13.01 -2.67
CA ASN A 76 3.10 -12.84 -1.22
C ASN A 76 2.03 -11.85 -0.73
N VAL A 77 1.30 -11.20 -1.65
CA VAL A 77 0.24 -10.24 -1.31
C VAL A 77 -0.84 -10.91 -0.46
N GLN A 78 -1.16 -10.29 0.68
CA GLN A 78 -2.23 -10.72 1.57
C GLN A 78 -3.41 -9.75 1.55
N THR A 79 -3.11 -8.46 1.39
CA THR A 79 -4.09 -7.36 1.37
C THR A 79 -3.98 -6.64 0.03
N VAL A 80 -5.04 -6.72 -0.75
CA VAL A 80 -5.20 -5.92 -1.97
C VAL A 80 -5.58 -4.51 -1.56
N VAL A 81 -4.92 -3.50 -2.15
CA VAL A 81 -5.34 -2.10 -2.03
C VAL A 81 -5.83 -1.62 -3.38
N THR A 82 -7.10 -1.22 -3.45
CA THR A 82 -7.72 -0.69 -4.67
C THR A 82 -8.04 0.80 -4.51
N PRO A 83 -7.80 1.65 -5.53
CA PRO A 83 -7.30 1.32 -6.86
C PRO A 83 -5.77 1.24 -7.01
N ALA A 84 -4.99 1.27 -5.93
CA ALA A 84 -3.52 1.22 -5.97
C ALA A 84 -2.97 0.08 -6.84
N TRP A 85 -3.53 -1.13 -6.75
CA TRP A 85 -3.07 -2.30 -7.49
C TRP A 85 -3.23 -2.25 -9.02
N TYR A 86 -3.90 -1.21 -9.57
CA TYR A 86 -4.01 -1.00 -11.02
C TYR A 86 -2.73 -0.41 -11.65
N ALA A 87 -1.64 -0.22 -10.90
CA ALA A 87 -0.36 0.18 -11.46
C ALA A 87 0.06 -0.79 -12.60
N PRO A 88 0.56 -0.29 -13.76
CA PRO A 88 1.03 1.08 -13.99
C PRO A 88 -0.01 2.02 -14.66
N LEU A 89 -1.31 1.66 -14.72
CA LEU A 89 -2.33 2.60 -15.24
C LEU A 89 -2.55 3.79 -14.31
N VAL A 90 -2.45 3.54 -13.02
CA VAL A 90 -2.44 4.56 -11.98
C VAL A 90 -1.03 4.71 -11.43
N LEU A 91 -0.71 5.89 -10.90
CA LEU A 91 0.51 6.16 -10.15
C LEU A 91 0.21 6.00 -8.66
N SER A 92 0.62 4.87 -8.06
CA SER A 92 0.41 4.59 -6.65
C SER A 92 1.50 5.21 -5.77
N VAL A 93 1.07 5.97 -4.75
CA VAL A 93 1.96 6.83 -3.97
C VAL A 93 2.02 6.40 -2.50
N GLY A 94 3.20 5.94 -2.08
CA GLY A 94 3.56 5.66 -0.70
C GLY A 94 3.87 6.93 0.10
N GLY A 95 3.89 6.80 1.43
CA GLY A 95 4.18 7.88 2.35
C GLY A 95 5.61 7.83 2.91
N ILE A 96 6.25 8.98 3.03
CA ILE A 96 7.50 9.14 3.80
C ILE A 96 7.36 10.20 4.89
N GLY A 97 8.14 10.00 5.95
CA GLY A 97 8.34 10.99 7.02
C GLY A 97 9.38 12.06 6.65
N GLN A 98 9.59 13.01 7.58
CA GLN A 98 10.54 14.11 7.40
C GLN A 98 12.01 13.66 7.24
N THR A 99 12.33 12.45 7.72
CA THR A 99 13.66 11.84 7.58
C THR A 99 13.89 11.19 6.22
N GLY A 100 12.88 11.19 5.33
CA GLY A 100 12.91 10.47 4.06
C GLY A 100 12.65 8.97 4.19
N MET A 101 12.42 8.48 5.42
CA MET A 101 12.09 7.07 5.67
C MET A 101 10.63 6.79 5.32
N PRO A 102 10.30 5.57 4.83
CA PRO A 102 8.92 5.16 4.63
C PRO A 102 8.11 5.28 5.93
N SER A 103 6.92 5.86 5.83
CA SER A 103 6.01 6.01 6.96
C SER A 103 5.54 4.64 7.43
N SER A 104 5.53 4.41 8.74
CA SER A 104 5.17 3.10 9.31
C SER A 104 3.76 2.65 8.98
N PHE A 105 2.86 3.61 8.69
CA PHE A 105 1.49 3.33 8.27
C PHE A 105 1.35 3.13 6.76
N SER A 106 2.34 3.44 5.93
CA SER A 106 2.19 3.33 4.47
C SER A 106 2.02 1.87 4.08
N MET A 107 0.93 1.54 3.40
CA MET A 107 0.72 0.20 2.87
C MET A 107 1.79 -0.12 1.82
N HIS A 108 2.43 -1.27 1.98
CA HIS A 108 3.40 -1.79 1.03
C HIS A 108 2.68 -2.63 -0.03
N GLY A 109 3.27 -2.68 -1.21
CA GLY A 109 2.85 -3.63 -2.22
C GLY A 109 3.60 -3.53 -3.53
N PRO A 110 3.45 -4.56 -4.39
CA PRO A 110 4.09 -4.62 -5.70
C PRO A 110 3.67 -3.50 -6.66
N TRP A 111 2.61 -2.77 -6.31
CA TRP A 111 2.02 -1.69 -7.09
C TRP A 111 2.49 -0.30 -6.66
N VAL A 112 3.25 -0.16 -5.56
CA VAL A 112 3.77 1.16 -5.17
C VAL A 112 4.82 1.61 -6.19
N ASP A 113 4.63 2.81 -6.72
CA ASP A 113 5.40 3.37 -7.85
C ASP A 113 6.35 4.48 -7.42
N VAL A 114 5.94 5.35 -6.49
CA VAL A 114 6.74 6.44 -5.91
C VAL A 114 6.32 6.73 -4.48
N ALA A 115 7.05 7.59 -3.79
CA ALA A 115 6.66 8.14 -2.50
C ALA A 115 6.74 9.67 -2.45
N ALA A 116 5.99 10.25 -1.51
CA ALA A 116 6.02 11.69 -1.20
C ALA A 116 5.73 11.93 0.30
N PRO A 117 5.94 13.16 0.81
CA PRO A 117 5.68 13.48 2.22
C PRO A 117 4.26 13.11 2.66
N ALA A 118 4.16 12.38 3.78
CA ALA A 118 2.90 11.90 4.34
C ALA A 118 2.74 12.12 5.84
N GLU A 119 3.72 12.72 6.51
CA GLU A 119 3.70 12.95 7.97
C GLU A 119 3.89 14.42 8.31
N ASN A 120 3.25 14.85 9.40
CA ASN A 120 3.36 16.22 9.93
C ASN A 120 3.03 17.28 8.86
N ILE A 121 1.94 17.03 8.13
CA ILE A 121 1.52 17.86 7.00
C ILE A 121 0.94 19.19 7.50
N VAL A 122 1.26 20.25 6.77
CA VAL A 122 0.59 21.54 6.87
C VAL A 122 -0.30 21.70 5.64
N ALA A 123 -1.57 22.02 5.86
CA ALA A 123 -2.58 22.20 4.82
C ALA A 123 -3.36 23.50 5.08
N LEU A 124 -4.40 23.73 4.29
CA LEU A 124 -5.39 24.76 4.54
C LEU A 124 -6.65 24.11 5.10
N GLY A 125 -7.27 24.76 6.09
CA GLY A 125 -8.59 24.41 6.59
C GLY A 125 -9.68 24.92 5.65
N ASP A 126 -10.93 24.67 6.03
CA ASP A 126 -12.10 24.94 5.18
C ASP A 126 -12.30 26.43 4.87
N THR A 127 -11.71 27.33 5.68
CA THR A 127 -11.76 28.79 5.45
C THR A 127 -10.46 29.36 4.87
N GLY A 128 -9.51 28.50 4.47
CA GLY A 128 -8.24 28.89 3.87
C GLY A 128 -7.14 29.26 4.87
N GLU A 129 -7.36 29.04 6.15
CA GLU A 129 -6.38 29.22 7.23
C GLU A 129 -5.36 28.06 7.26
N PRO A 130 -4.10 28.30 7.64
CA PRO A 130 -3.13 27.22 7.77
C PRO A 130 -3.48 26.30 8.96
N VAL A 131 -3.50 25.00 8.71
CA VAL A 131 -3.76 23.95 9.72
C VAL A 131 -2.70 22.85 9.65
N ASN A 132 -2.39 22.24 10.79
CA ASN A 132 -1.39 21.17 10.89
C ASN A 132 -1.81 20.00 11.80
N ALA A 133 -3.03 20.03 12.32
CA ALA A 133 -3.55 19.00 13.22
C ALA A 133 -5.04 18.73 12.97
N LEU A 134 -5.46 17.50 13.30
CA LEU A 134 -6.86 17.08 13.37
C LEU A 134 -7.26 16.88 14.83
N GLN A 135 -8.55 16.94 15.12
CA GLN A 135 -9.06 16.60 16.44
C GLN A 135 -9.01 15.08 16.66
N GLY A 136 -8.13 14.63 17.55
CA GLY A 136 -8.10 13.25 18.04
C GLY A 136 -8.90 13.06 19.33
N ARG A 137 -9.00 11.80 19.77
CA ARG A 137 -9.71 11.43 21.02
C ARG A 137 -9.05 12.00 22.28
N GLU A 138 -7.72 12.04 22.29
CA GLU A 138 -6.91 12.46 23.45
C GLU A 138 -6.31 13.87 23.28
N GLY A 139 -6.66 14.56 22.18
CA GLY A 139 -6.13 15.86 21.83
C GLY A 139 -5.82 15.98 20.33
N PRO A 140 -5.23 17.11 19.91
CA PRO A 140 -4.82 17.30 18.52
C PRO A 140 -3.80 16.25 18.08
N VAL A 141 -4.02 15.67 16.89
CA VAL A 141 -3.10 14.72 16.26
C VAL A 141 -2.55 15.33 14.97
N PRO A 142 -1.26 15.12 14.63
CA PRO A 142 -0.70 15.63 13.38
C PRO A 142 -1.46 15.12 12.16
N ILE A 143 -1.56 15.95 11.12
CA ILE A 143 -2.10 15.52 9.83
C ILE A 143 -1.09 14.57 9.18
N ALA A 144 -1.54 13.35 8.88
CA ALA A 144 -0.74 12.32 8.22
C ALA A 144 -1.60 11.39 7.35
N GLY A 145 -0.99 10.79 6.34
CA GLY A 145 -1.60 9.76 5.50
C GLY A 145 -1.11 9.78 4.05
N THR A 146 -1.14 8.63 3.39
CA THR A 146 -0.74 8.49 1.97
C THR A 146 -1.63 9.29 1.02
N SER A 147 -2.82 9.71 1.46
CA SER A 147 -3.68 10.65 0.73
C SER A 147 -2.99 11.99 0.46
N PHE A 148 -2.20 12.50 1.41
CA PHE A 148 -1.43 13.74 1.22
C PHE A 148 -0.22 13.53 0.31
N ALA A 149 0.43 12.37 0.39
CA ALA A 149 1.49 12.00 -0.55
C ALA A 149 0.97 11.98 -2.00
N ALA A 150 -0.19 11.34 -2.23
CA ALA A 150 -0.86 11.35 -3.54
C ALA A 150 -1.21 12.78 -4.00
N ALA A 151 -1.59 13.68 -3.08
CA ALA A 151 -1.86 15.08 -3.40
C ALA A 151 -0.60 15.82 -3.88
N TYR A 152 0.57 15.62 -3.25
CA TYR A 152 1.84 16.18 -3.72
C TYR A 152 2.18 15.70 -5.14
N VAL A 153 2.06 14.39 -5.39
CA VAL A 153 2.33 13.80 -6.71
C VAL A 153 1.34 14.29 -7.76
N SER A 154 0.07 14.49 -7.40
CA SER A 154 -0.94 15.08 -8.28
C SER A 154 -0.60 16.52 -8.66
N GLY A 155 -0.09 17.31 -7.71
CA GLY A 155 0.44 18.65 -7.98
C GLY A 155 1.62 18.61 -8.95
N LEU A 156 2.57 17.69 -8.76
CA LEU A 156 3.68 17.50 -9.69
C LEU A 156 3.19 17.09 -11.09
N ALA A 157 2.24 16.15 -11.19
CA ALA A 157 1.64 15.76 -12.47
C ALA A 157 0.99 16.96 -13.18
N ALA A 158 0.31 17.84 -12.44
CA ALA A 158 -0.27 19.06 -13.00
C ALA A 158 0.80 20.02 -13.55
N LEU A 159 1.90 20.22 -12.81
CA LEU A 159 3.04 21.03 -13.28
C LEU A 159 3.67 20.43 -14.55
N LEU A 160 3.79 19.10 -14.62
CA LEU A 160 4.31 18.42 -15.80
C LEU A 160 3.38 18.56 -17.01
N ARG A 161 2.06 18.45 -16.80
CA ARG A 161 1.08 18.72 -17.88
C ARG A 161 1.16 20.15 -18.40
N GLN A 162 1.42 21.12 -17.53
CA GLN A 162 1.59 22.50 -17.95
C GLN A 162 2.88 22.70 -18.75
N ARG A 163 3.99 22.11 -18.30
CA ARG A 163 5.31 22.28 -18.92
C ARG A 163 5.48 21.45 -20.20
N PHE A 164 4.89 20.26 -20.24
CA PHE A 164 4.99 19.30 -21.32
C PHE A 164 3.59 18.85 -21.77
N PRO A 165 2.82 19.74 -22.42
CA PRO A 165 1.41 19.50 -22.73
C PRO A 165 1.16 18.32 -23.69
N ASP A 166 2.16 17.93 -24.46
CA ASP A 166 2.07 16.85 -25.45
C ASP A 166 2.34 15.46 -24.84
N LEU A 167 2.77 15.38 -23.57
CA LEU A 167 3.00 14.09 -22.93
C LEU A 167 1.69 13.40 -22.59
N THR A 168 1.62 12.13 -22.97
CA THR A 168 0.56 11.21 -22.56
C THR A 168 0.63 10.93 -21.05
N PRO A 169 -0.46 10.42 -20.43
CA PRO A 169 -0.44 10.05 -19.02
C PRO A 169 0.68 9.06 -18.66
N ALA A 170 0.91 8.06 -19.50
CA ALA A 170 1.96 7.07 -19.30
C ALA A 170 3.36 7.71 -19.32
N GLN A 171 3.59 8.69 -20.19
CA GLN A 171 4.86 9.41 -20.25
C GLN A 171 5.05 10.35 -19.06
N ILE A 172 3.97 10.95 -18.53
CA ILE A 172 4.04 11.73 -17.28
C ILE A 172 4.39 10.84 -16.10
N ILE A 173 3.74 9.68 -15.97
CA ILE A 173 4.06 8.69 -14.92
C ILE A 173 5.50 8.19 -15.06
N HIS A 174 5.93 7.88 -16.28
CA HIS A 174 7.32 7.48 -16.56
C HIS A 174 8.30 8.57 -16.13
N ARG A 175 8.00 9.83 -16.44
CA ARG A 175 8.86 10.95 -16.08
C ARG A 175 8.96 11.14 -14.57
N ILE A 176 7.84 11.06 -13.85
CA ILE A 176 7.83 11.14 -12.38
C ILE A 176 8.68 10.02 -11.78
N THR A 177 8.46 8.78 -12.21
CA THR A 177 9.16 7.59 -11.68
C THR A 177 10.64 7.57 -12.04
N ALA A 178 11.03 7.92 -13.27
CA ALA A 178 12.41 7.91 -13.73
C ALA A 178 13.29 9.02 -13.11
N THR A 179 12.68 10.09 -12.62
CA THR A 179 13.40 11.19 -11.94
C THR A 179 13.30 11.15 -10.42
N ALA A 180 12.64 10.13 -9.86
CA ALA A 180 12.53 9.96 -8.42
C ALA A 180 13.89 9.58 -7.80
N ARG A 181 13.99 9.77 -6.48
CA ARG A 181 15.18 9.38 -5.70
C ARG A 181 15.10 7.90 -5.34
N HIS A 182 15.62 7.08 -6.23
CA HIS A 182 15.58 5.62 -6.13
C HIS A 182 16.13 5.08 -4.81
N PRO A 183 15.46 4.07 -4.20
CA PRO A 183 16.02 3.33 -3.07
C PRO A 183 17.22 2.47 -3.52
N GLY A 184 17.95 1.89 -2.55
CA GLY A 184 19.18 1.14 -2.82
C GLY A 184 19.04 -0.04 -3.81
N GLY A 185 17.84 -0.63 -3.91
CA GLY A 185 17.50 -1.69 -4.87
C GLY A 185 16.94 -1.20 -6.21
N GLY A 186 16.91 0.12 -6.45
CA GLY A 186 16.29 0.76 -7.61
C GLY A 186 14.77 0.92 -7.49
N VAL A 187 14.06 -0.15 -7.14
CA VAL A 187 12.62 -0.16 -6.86
C VAL A 187 12.33 -1.10 -5.68
N ASP A 188 11.42 -0.70 -4.79
CA ASP A 188 10.90 -1.57 -3.72
C ASP A 188 9.37 -1.39 -3.52
N ASP A 189 8.79 -2.17 -2.61
CA ASP A 189 7.34 -2.14 -2.31
C ASP A 189 6.92 -1.06 -1.31
N LEU A 190 7.87 -0.30 -0.78
CA LEU A 190 7.64 0.73 0.24
C LEU A 190 7.51 2.11 -0.41
N VAL A 191 8.42 2.42 -1.34
CA VAL A 191 8.52 3.71 -2.01
C VAL A 191 8.55 3.61 -3.53
N GLY A 192 8.47 2.40 -4.10
CA GLY A 192 8.55 2.21 -5.54
C GLY A 192 9.90 2.68 -6.08
N ALA A 193 9.88 3.49 -7.14
CA ALA A 193 11.03 4.18 -7.69
C ALA A 193 11.59 5.29 -6.76
N GLY A 194 10.98 5.51 -5.59
CA GLY A 194 11.49 6.39 -4.56
C GLY A 194 10.75 7.72 -4.44
N VAL A 195 11.36 8.65 -3.69
CA VAL A 195 10.74 9.94 -3.37
C VAL A 195 10.73 10.84 -4.60
N ILE A 196 9.59 11.45 -4.91
CA ILE A 196 9.50 12.37 -6.05
C ILE A 196 10.51 13.53 -5.94
N ASP A 197 11.10 13.91 -7.08
CA ASP A 197 11.94 15.10 -7.19
C ASP A 197 11.35 16.03 -8.26
N ALA A 198 10.61 17.05 -7.80
CA ALA A 198 9.87 17.94 -8.70
C ALA A 198 10.79 18.73 -9.63
N VAL A 199 11.98 19.11 -9.16
CA VAL A 199 12.94 19.87 -9.98
C VAL A 199 13.52 18.97 -11.06
N ALA A 200 13.96 17.75 -10.71
CA ALA A 200 14.46 16.78 -11.68
C ALA A 200 13.36 16.44 -12.71
N ALA A 201 12.14 16.15 -12.25
CA ALA A 201 10.99 15.88 -13.11
C ALA A 201 10.70 17.05 -14.08
N LEU A 202 10.87 18.31 -13.67
CA LEU A 202 10.63 19.46 -14.56
C LEU A 202 11.81 19.76 -15.50
N THR A 203 13.03 19.34 -15.18
CA THR A 203 14.24 19.86 -15.85
C THR A 203 15.08 18.85 -16.60
N TRP A 204 15.07 17.57 -16.19
CA TRP A 204 15.94 16.56 -16.81
C TRP A 204 15.46 16.21 -18.22
N ASP A 205 16.40 16.06 -19.14
CA ASP A 205 16.12 15.50 -20.45
C ASP A 205 16.21 13.97 -20.36
N ILE A 206 15.06 13.30 -20.52
CA ILE A 206 14.95 11.85 -20.45
C ILE A 206 14.11 11.36 -21.63
N PRO A 207 14.32 10.14 -22.11
CA PRO A 207 13.41 9.54 -23.08
C PRO A 207 11.97 9.57 -22.55
N PRO A 208 10.97 9.84 -23.40
CA PRO A 208 9.59 9.98 -22.94
C PRO A 208 9.00 8.67 -22.39
N GLY A 209 9.56 7.52 -22.74
CA GLY A 209 9.02 6.21 -22.38
C GLY A 209 7.79 5.83 -23.21
N PRO A 210 7.04 4.79 -22.79
CA PRO A 210 5.89 4.29 -23.53
C PRO A 210 4.73 5.30 -23.55
N ALA A 211 4.08 5.45 -24.70
CA ALA A 211 2.95 6.39 -24.88
C ALA A 211 1.62 5.90 -24.27
N SER A 212 1.52 4.62 -23.92
CA SER A 212 0.34 4.02 -23.32
C SER A 212 0.73 3.06 -22.20
N ALA A 213 -0.08 3.03 -21.13
CA ALA A 213 0.06 2.05 -20.07
C ALA A 213 -0.84 0.84 -20.37
N PRO A 214 -0.34 -0.41 -20.26
CA PRO A 214 -1.14 -1.59 -20.52
C PRO A 214 -2.21 -1.78 -19.45
N TYR A 215 -3.47 -1.99 -19.85
CA TYR A 215 -4.50 -2.52 -18.97
C TYR A 215 -4.30 -4.02 -18.77
N ASN A 216 -3.61 -4.38 -17.69
CA ASN A 216 -3.38 -5.76 -17.31
C ASN A 216 -4.22 -6.12 -16.10
N VAL A 217 -5.20 -7.01 -16.29
CA VAL A 217 -5.91 -7.64 -15.17
C VAL A 217 -4.99 -8.69 -14.54
N ARG A 218 -4.27 -8.30 -13.48
CA ARG A 218 -3.43 -9.25 -12.73
C ARG A 218 -4.32 -10.17 -11.90
N ARG A 219 -4.16 -11.48 -12.08
CA ARG A 219 -4.75 -12.48 -11.19
C ARG A 219 -3.78 -12.75 -10.07
N LEU A 220 -4.17 -12.42 -8.85
CA LEU A 220 -3.43 -12.80 -7.65
C LEU A 220 -3.64 -14.30 -7.41
N PRO A 221 -2.58 -15.06 -7.07
CA PRO A 221 -2.76 -16.44 -6.68
C PRO A 221 -3.60 -16.51 -5.39
N PRO A 222 -4.34 -17.61 -5.16
CA PRO A 222 -4.94 -17.84 -3.86
C PRO A 222 -3.83 -17.81 -2.80
N PRO A 223 -4.09 -17.23 -1.61
CA PRO A 223 -3.07 -17.12 -0.59
C PRO A 223 -2.56 -18.50 -0.23
N VAL A 224 -1.24 -18.64 -0.12
CA VAL A 224 -0.61 -19.87 0.36
C VAL A 224 -1.12 -20.10 1.77
N VAL A 225 -1.89 -21.16 1.96
CA VAL A 225 -2.33 -21.57 3.30
C VAL A 225 -1.10 -22.14 3.99
N GLU A 226 -0.40 -21.33 4.78
CA GLU A 226 0.61 -21.86 5.68
C GLU A 226 -0.10 -22.77 6.68
N PRO A 227 0.26 -24.07 6.75
CA PRO A 227 -0.28 -24.94 7.78
C PRO A 227 -0.01 -24.31 9.14
N GLY A 228 -1.05 -24.10 9.94
CA GLY A 228 -0.89 -23.58 11.29
C GLY A 228 0.11 -24.44 12.09
N PRO A 229 0.79 -23.87 13.11
CA PRO A 229 1.80 -24.58 13.87
C PRO A 229 1.26 -25.93 14.34
N ASP A 230 2.00 -27.03 14.12
CA ASP A 230 1.55 -28.34 14.55
C ASP A 230 1.38 -28.35 16.08
N ARG A 231 0.13 -28.35 16.53
CA ARG A 231 -0.22 -28.33 17.95
C ARG A 231 -0.15 -29.71 18.59
N ARG A 232 0.00 -30.79 17.83
CA ARG A 232 0.07 -32.17 18.34
C ARG A 232 1.14 -32.38 19.43
N PRO A 233 2.39 -31.88 19.30
CA PRO A 233 3.37 -31.99 20.37
C PRO A 233 2.95 -31.21 21.63
N ILE A 234 2.40 -29.99 21.46
CA ILE A 234 1.95 -29.16 22.59
C ILE A 234 0.78 -29.83 23.33
N THR A 235 -0.19 -30.37 22.59
CA THR A 235 -1.34 -31.08 23.18
C THR A 235 -0.92 -32.38 23.85
N ALA A 236 0.03 -33.13 23.28
CA ALA A 236 0.57 -34.33 23.92
C ALA A 236 1.25 -34.01 25.25
N VAL A 237 2.09 -32.97 25.30
CA VAL A 237 2.75 -32.53 26.54
C VAL A 237 1.72 -32.09 27.59
N ALA A 238 0.70 -31.32 27.18
CA ALA A 238 -0.36 -30.89 28.09
C ALA A 238 -1.13 -32.08 28.68
N LEU A 239 -1.47 -33.08 27.87
CA LEU A 239 -2.17 -34.29 28.32
C LEU A 239 -1.32 -35.12 29.29
N VAL A 240 -0.03 -35.29 29.02
CA VAL A 240 0.90 -36.00 29.91
C VAL A 240 1.03 -35.27 31.25
N ALA A 241 1.15 -33.95 31.23
CA ALA A 241 1.24 -33.15 32.46
C ALA A 241 -0.04 -33.23 33.31
N VAL A 242 -1.21 -33.18 32.69
CA VAL A 242 -2.50 -33.37 33.38
C VAL A 242 -2.61 -34.80 33.94
N GLY A 243 -2.21 -35.81 33.19
CA GLY A 243 -2.21 -37.20 33.66
C GLY A 243 -1.30 -37.40 34.88
N LEU A 244 -0.08 -36.85 34.86
CA LEU A 244 0.87 -36.93 35.97
C LEU A 244 0.37 -36.21 37.22
N THR A 245 -0.22 -35.01 37.07
CA THR A 245 -0.75 -34.26 38.22
C THR A 245 -1.94 -34.97 38.87
N LEU A 246 -2.84 -35.57 38.08
CA LEU A 246 -3.93 -36.40 38.58
C LEU A 246 -3.41 -37.66 39.29
N ALA A 247 -2.43 -38.35 38.72
CA ALA A 247 -1.84 -39.55 39.33
C ALA A 247 -1.14 -39.23 40.67
N LEU A 248 -0.37 -38.13 40.73
CA LEU A 248 0.27 -37.67 41.96
C LEU A 248 -0.75 -37.22 43.01
N GLY A 249 -1.81 -36.53 42.60
CA GLY A 249 -2.91 -36.12 43.49
C GLY A 249 -3.66 -37.30 44.09
N LEU A 250 -4.02 -38.29 43.26
CA LEU A 250 -4.65 -39.54 43.68
C LEU A 250 -3.73 -40.36 44.59
N GLY A 251 -2.44 -40.46 44.25
CA GLY A 251 -1.44 -41.13 45.08
C GLY A 251 -1.26 -40.47 46.45
N ALA A 252 -1.26 -39.14 46.52
CA ALA A 252 -1.19 -38.40 47.76
C ALA A 252 -2.45 -38.60 48.62
N LEU A 253 -3.64 -38.58 48.02
CA LEU A 253 -4.92 -38.86 48.69
C LEU A 253 -4.98 -40.29 49.24
N ALA A 254 -4.59 -41.28 48.45
CA ALA A 254 -4.53 -42.68 48.86
C ALA A 254 -3.56 -42.89 50.03
N ARG A 255 -2.36 -42.29 49.96
CA ARG A 255 -1.35 -42.35 51.04
C ARG A 255 -1.87 -41.73 52.34
N ARG A 256 -2.60 -40.61 52.26
CA ARG A 256 -3.22 -39.94 53.41
C ARG A 256 -4.36 -40.74 54.03
N ALA A 257 -5.12 -41.49 53.22
CA ALA A 257 -6.18 -42.37 53.69
C ALA A 257 -5.63 -43.62 54.40
N LEU A 258 -4.53 -44.18 53.88
CA LEU A 258 -3.84 -45.33 54.46
C LEU A 258 -3.12 -44.98 55.78
N SER A 259 -2.57 -43.77 55.92
CA SER A 259 -1.88 -43.34 57.15
C SER A 259 -2.81 -42.89 58.28
N ARG A 260 -4.13 -42.90 58.08
CA ARG A 260 -5.16 -42.53 59.08
C ARG A 260 -5.90 -43.74 59.65
N ARG A 261 -5.55 -44.95 59.23
CA ARG A 261 -5.95 -46.22 59.85
C ARG A 261 -4.83 -46.70 60.77
#